data_AF-A0A432HYJ0-F1
#
_entry.id   AF-A0A432HYJ0-F1
#
_cell.length_a   1.000
_cell.length_b   1.000
_cell.length_c   1.000
_cell.angle_alpha   90.00
_cell.angle_beta   90.00
_cell.angle_gamma   90.00
#
_symmetry.space_group_name_H-M   'P 1'
#
loop_
_entity.id
_entity.type
_entity.pdbx_description
1 polymer ?
#
loop_
_entity_poly.entity_id
_entity_poly.type
_entity_poly.pdbx_seq_one_letter_code
_entity_poly.pdbx_strand_id
1 'polypeptide(L)'
;MRLETPMTHRVPIEGTLDLHAFAPRDIPSVVEEYITVAQAEGLDEVRLIHGRGVGVQRRTVHEVLRNHPSVAEFRDAPESHLGATIARLASADPEAEP
;
A
#
# COMPACT_ATOMS: atom_id res chain seq x y z
N MET A 1 -22.70 -3.35 -36.51
CA MET A 1 -21.85 -4.10 -35.57
C MET A 1 -21.65 -3.21 -34.35
N ARG A 2 -22.28 -3.50 -33.21
CA ARG A 2 -22.20 -2.68 -31.99
C ARG A 2 -20.97 -3.16 -31.21
N LEU A 3 -19.98 -2.30 -31.00
CA LEU A 3 -18.87 -2.61 -30.11
C LEU A 3 -19.43 -2.69 -28.69
N GLU A 4 -19.25 -3.83 -28.06
CA GLU A 4 -19.61 -4.08 -26.68
C GLU A 4 -18.70 -3.22 -25.81
N THR A 5 -19.26 -2.30 -25.01
CA THR A 5 -18.47 -1.52 -24.06
C THR A 5 -17.79 -2.47 -23.08
N PRO A 6 -16.46 -2.42 -22.90
CA PRO A 6 -15.81 -3.29 -21.93
C PRO A 6 -16.39 -3.00 -20.54
N MET A 7 -16.88 -4.05 -19.87
CA MET A 7 -17.30 -3.94 -18.48
C MET A 7 -16.04 -3.78 -17.61
N THR A 8 -15.84 -2.59 -17.06
CA THR A 8 -14.77 -2.34 -16.08
C THR A 8 -15.09 -3.10 -14.79
N HIS A 9 -14.28 -4.09 -14.45
CA HIS A 9 -14.37 -4.80 -13.17
C HIS A 9 -13.42 -4.14 -12.16
N ARG A 10 -13.96 -3.57 -11.07
CA ARG A 10 -13.12 -3.11 -9.96
C ARG A 10 -12.78 -4.30 -9.07
N VAL A 11 -11.49 -4.52 -8.87
CA VAL A 11 -10.99 -5.52 -7.92
C VAL A 11 -10.82 -4.83 -6.56
N PRO A 12 -11.33 -5.39 -5.46
CA PRO A 12 -11.14 -4.82 -4.13
C PRO A 12 -9.66 -4.80 -3.75
N ILE A 13 -9.25 -3.78 -3.00
CA ILE A 13 -7.91 -3.73 -2.41
C ILE A 13 -7.81 -4.69 -1.22
N GLU A 14 -6.66 -5.35 -1.08
CA GLU A 14 -6.41 -6.28 0.02
C GLU A 14 -5.58 -5.61 1.12
N GLY A 15 -5.51 -6.23 2.30
CA GLY A 15 -4.64 -5.74 3.38
C GLY A 15 -3.14 -5.98 3.14
N THR A 16 -2.72 -6.53 2.00
CA THR A 16 -1.33 -6.88 1.72
C THR A 16 -0.94 -6.55 0.28
N LEU A 17 0.21 -5.91 0.10
CA LEU A 17 0.82 -5.64 -1.20
C LEU A 17 2.20 -6.29 -1.28
N ASP A 18 2.44 -7.08 -2.33
CA ASP A 18 3.76 -7.61 -2.65
C ASP A 18 4.50 -6.69 -3.64
N LEU A 19 5.57 -6.05 -3.16
CA LEU A 19 6.34 -5.10 -3.95
C LEU A 19 7.33 -5.78 -4.92
N HIS A 20 7.52 -7.10 -4.85
CA HIS A 20 8.38 -7.83 -5.79
C HIS A 20 7.85 -7.79 -7.23
N ALA A 21 6.55 -7.52 -7.41
CA ALA A 21 5.94 -7.39 -8.73
C ALA A 21 6.26 -6.06 -9.44
N PHE A 22 6.84 -5.09 -8.73
CA PHE A 22 7.05 -3.73 -9.22
C PHE A 22 8.52 -3.43 -9.47
N ALA A 23 8.81 -2.56 -10.44
CA ALA A 23 10.18 -2.10 -10.64
C ALA A 23 10.59 -1.19 -9.47
N PRO A 24 11.86 -1.22 -9.02
CA PRO A 24 12.29 -0.45 -7.84
C PRO A 24 12.02 1.05 -7.90
N ARG A 25 12.06 1.64 -9.11
CA ARG A 25 11.78 3.07 -9.32
C ARG A 25 10.31 3.45 -9.14
N ASP A 26 9.40 2.49 -9.26
CA ASP A 26 7.95 2.70 -9.22
C ASP A 26 7.40 2.44 -7.80
N ILE A 27 8.17 1.75 -6.95
CA ILE A 27 7.77 1.45 -5.57
C ILE A 27 7.30 2.68 -4.79
N PRO A 28 7.95 3.87 -4.86
CA PRO A 28 7.50 5.02 -4.08
C PRO A 28 6.06 5.43 -4.39
N SER A 29 5.73 5.60 -5.66
CA SER A 29 4.38 6.02 -6.10
C SER A 29 3.35 4.90 -5.91
N VAL A 30 3.75 3.64 -6.11
CA VAL A 30 2.88 2.49 -5.84
C VAL A 30 2.48 2.43 -4.36
N VAL A 31 3.44 2.62 -3.45
CA VAL A 31 3.16 2.59 -2.00
C VAL A 31 2.29 3.78 -1.59
N GLU A 32 2.58 4.98 -2.09
CA GLU A 32 1.77 6.18 -1.81
C GLU A 32 0.31 6.00 -2.24
N GLU A 33 0.07 5.59 -3.49
CA GLU A 33 -1.28 5.38 -3.99
C GLU A 33 -1.99 4.23 -3.26
N TYR A 34 -1.28 3.13 -2.97
CA TYR A 34 -1.85 2.00 -2.26
C TYR A 34 -2.35 2.38 -0.86
N ILE A 35 -1.59 3.20 -0.14
CA ILE A 35 -1.97 3.67 1.20
C ILE A 35 -3.21 4.57 1.11
N THR A 36 -3.26 5.47 0.13
CA THR A 36 -4.42 6.34 -0.11
C THR A 36 -5.68 5.53 -0.39
N VAL A 37 -5.61 4.57 -1.32
CA VAL A 37 -6.75 3.71 -1.67
C VAL A 37 -7.14 2.81 -0.49
N ALA A 38 -6.16 2.21 0.21
CA ALA A 38 -6.43 1.35 1.36
C ALA A 38 -7.17 2.10 2.47
N GLN A 39 -6.77 3.35 2.75
CA GLN A 39 -7.46 4.19 3.72
C GLN A 39 -8.88 4.52 3.25
N ALA A 40 -9.05 4.90 1.99
CA ALA A 40 -10.37 5.25 1.42
C ALA A 40 -11.35 4.07 1.44
N GLU A 41 -10.83 2.84 1.30
CA GLU A 41 -11.61 1.59 1.41
C GLU A 41 -11.80 1.13 2.87
N GLY A 42 -11.33 1.91 3.84
CA GLY A 42 -11.56 1.68 5.27
C GLY A 42 -10.67 0.62 5.90
N LEU A 43 -9.51 0.31 5.31
CA LEU A 43 -8.54 -0.59 5.94
C LEU A 43 -7.82 0.11 7.10
N ASP A 44 -7.80 -0.52 8.26
CA ASP A 44 -7.05 -0.02 9.44
C ASP A 44 -5.55 -0.32 9.38
N GLU A 45 -5.15 -1.36 8.65
CA GLU A 45 -3.76 -1.84 8.58
C GLU A 45 -3.45 -2.43 7.20
N VAL A 46 -2.25 -2.15 6.70
CA VAL A 46 -1.71 -2.81 5.50
C VAL A 46 -0.32 -3.39 5.74
N ARG A 47 0.00 -4.45 4.99
CA ARG A 47 1.32 -5.09 4.98
C ARG A 47 1.98 -4.91 3.61
N LEU A 48 3.18 -4.34 3.62
CA LEU A 48 3.99 -4.10 2.43
C LEU A 48 5.18 -5.07 2.41
N ILE A 49 5.16 -6.05 1.51
CA ILE A 49 6.23 -7.07 1.39
C ILE A 49 7.30 -6.53 0.44
N HIS A 50 8.52 -6.33 0.93
CA HIS A 50 9.60 -5.64 0.19
C HIS A 50 10.89 -6.47 0.03
N GLY A 51 10.88 -7.74 0.45
CA GLY A 51 12.05 -8.62 0.34
C GLY A 51 13.06 -8.49 1.49
N ARG A 52 13.96 -9.47 1.59
CA ARG A 52 15.06 -9.54 2.59
C ARG A 52 16.41 -9.06 2.07
N GLY A 53 16.43 -8.27 1.00
CA GLY A 53 17.67 -7.77 0.40
C GLY A 53 18.49 -6.86 1.34
N VAL A 54 19.45 -6.12 0.79
CA VAL A 54 20.31 -5.19 1.56
C VAL A 54 19.58 -3.98 2.19
N GLY A 55 18.25 -3.99 2.20
CA GLY A 55 17.42 -2.97 2.86
C GLY A 55 17.18 -1.70 2.04
N VAL A 56 17.36 -1.73 0.71
CA VAL A 56 17.02 -0.59 -0.15
C VAL A 56 15.51 -0.37 -0.19
N GLN A 57 14.72 -1.37 -0.62
CA GLN A 57 13.26 -1.23 -0.71
C GLN A 57 12.62 -0.93 0.65
N ARG A 58 13.08 -1.59 1.73
CA ARG A 58 12.64 -1.27 3.10
C ARG A 58 12.81 0.21 3.43
N ARG A 59 13.98 0.79 3.13
CA ARG A 59 14.24 2.22 3.39
C ARG A 59 13.31 3.11 2.56
N THR A 60 13.11 2.78 1.29
CA THR A 60 12.17 3.50 0.42
C THR A 60 10.74 3.44 0.97
N VAL A 61 10.25 2.27 1.36
CA VAL A 61 8.94 2.10 1.98
C VAL A 61 8.83 2.94 3.25
N HIS A 62 9.82 2.87 4.15
CA HIS A 62 9.82 3.65 5.39
C HIS A 62 9.88 5.18 5.15
N GLU A 63 10.51 5.63 4.07
CA GLU A 63 10.54 7.05 3.70
C GLU A 63 9.16 7.53 3.24
N VAL A 64 8.49 6.76 2.38
CA VAL A 64 7.13 7.07 1.93
C VAL A 64 6.17 7.07 3.13
N LEU A 65 6.15 5.99 3.92
CA LEU A 65 5.24 5.86 5.06
C LEU A 65 5.42 6.96 6.11
N ARG A 66 6.66 7.43 6.35
CA ARG A 66 6.94 8.50 7.30
C ARG A 66 6.37 9.85 6.85
N ASN A 67 6.23 10.08 5.55
CA ASN A 67 5.77 11.34 4.99
C ASN A 67 4.29 11.31 4.57
N HIS A 68 3.63 10.15 4.62
CA HIS A 68 2.27 9.99 4.15
C HIS A 68 1.23 10.39 5.21
N PRO A 69 0.29 11.31 4.91
CA PRO A 69 -0.66 11.85 5.91
C PRO A 69 -1.64 10.81 6.47
N SER A 70 -2.00 9.80 5.67
CA SER A 70 -2.90 8.72 6.09
C SER A 70 -2.25 7.64 6.97
N VAL A 71 -0.94 7.72 7.25
CA VAL A 71 -0.24 6.72 8.08
C VAL A 71 -0.13 7.21 9.52
N ALA A 72 -0.71 6.46 10.45
CA ALA A 72 -0.64 6.77 11.89
C ALA A 72 0.67 6.29 12.52
N GLU A 73 1.09 5.06 12.18
CA GLU A 73 2.34 4.45 12.64
C GLU A 73 2.74 3.30 11.71
N PHE A 74 4.01 2.91 11.75
CA PHE A 74 4.47 1.72 11.04
C PHE A 74 5.61 1.03 11.78
N ARG A 75 5.73 -0.27 11.56
CA ARG A 75 6.75 -1.14 12.17
C ARG A 75 7.23 -2.19 11.19
N ASP A 76 8.48 -2.59 11.32
CA ASP A 76 8.96 -3.81 10.68
C ASP A 76 8.16 -5.03 11.20
N ALA A 77 7.87 -5.98 10.31
CA ALA A 77 7.28 -7.28 10.63
C ALA A 77 8.32 -8.39 10.38
N PRO A 78 9.33 -8.52 11.26
CA PRO A 78 10.48 -9.40 11.05
C PRO A 78 10.09 -10.90 11.07
N GLU A 79 8.91 -11.25 11.60
CA GLU A 79 8.38 -12.61 11.51
C GLU A 79 8.02 -13.02 10.07
N SER A 80 7.89 -12.06 9.16
CA SER A 80 7.67 -12.34 7.75
C SER A 80 8.95 -12.88 7.10
N HIS A 81 8.89 -14.14 6.65
CA HIS A 81 9.98 -14.77 5.88
C HIS A 81 10.35 -14.00 4.59
N LEU A 82 9.47 -13.12 4.12
CA LEU A 82 9.68 -12.33 2.92
C LEU A 82 10.23 -10.92 3.21
N GLY A 83 10.24 -10.47 4.47
CA GLY A 83 10.57 -9.09 4.83
C GLY A 83 9.41 -8.15 4.50
N ALA A 84 8.83 -7.54 5.53
CA ALA A 84 7.67 -6.67 5.37
C ALA A 84 7.64 -5.54 6.39
N THR A 85 6.93 -4.47 6.03
CA THR A 85 6.54 -3.39 6.92
C THR A 85 5.03 -3.44 7.10
N ILE A 86 4.56 -3.29 8.34
CA ILE A 86 3.15 -3.11 8.66
C ILE A 86 2.91 -1.62 8.92
N ALA A 87 1.92 -1.04 8.25
CA ALA A 87 1.49 0.34 8.44
C ALA A 87 0.04 0.37 8.96
N ARG A 88 -0.18 1.06 10.08
CA ARG A 88 -1.51 1.36 10.59
C ARG A 88 -1.99 2.67 9.97
N LEU A 89 -3.18 2.66 9.41
CA LEU A 89 -3.76 3.82 8.75
C LEU A 89 -4.56 4.64 9.76
N ALA A 90 -4.58 5.96 9.57
CA ALA A 90 -5.53 6.81 10.25
C ALA A 90 -6.92 6.48 9.72
N SER A 91 -7.92 6.39 10.60
CA SER A 91 -9.31 6.21 10.22
C SER A 91 -9.65 7.20 9.10
N ALA A 92 -10.22 6.74 7.99
CA ALA A 92 -10.90 7.66 7.09
C ALA A 92 -12.03 8.30 7.90
N ASP A 93 -12.05 9.62 8.05
CA ASP A 93 -13.20 10.29 8.65
C ASP A 93 -14.44 9.89 7.84
N PRO A 94 -15.39 9.13 8.41
CA PRO A 94 -16.53 8.61 7.64
C PRO A 94 -17.50 9.72 7.21
N GLU A 95 -17.28 10.96 7.67
CA GLU A 95 -18.07 12.16 7.39
C GLU A 95 -17.39 13.12 6.39
N ALA A 96 -16.19 12.80 5.89
CA ALA A 96 -15.57 13.57 4.81
C ALA A 96 -16.27 13.27 3.48
N GLU A 97 -17.42 13.93 3.25
CA GLU A 97 -18.10 13.90 1.95
C GLU A 97 -17.24 14.59 0.86
N PRO A 98 -17.27 14.10 -0.40
CA PRO A 98 -16.49 14.64 -1.52
C PRO A 98 -16.92 16.03 -2.00
#